data_AF-A0A9E0GTC2-F1
#
_entry.id   AF-A0A9E0GTC2-F1
#
_cell.length_a   1.000
_cell.length_b   1.000
_cell.length_c   1.000
_cell.angle_alpha   90.00
_cell.angle_beta   90.00
_cell.angle_gamma   90.00
#
_symmetry.space_group_name_H-M   'P 1'
#
loop_
_entity.id
_entity.type
_entity.pdbx_description
1 polymer ?
#
loop_
_entity_poly.entity_id
_entity_poly.type
_entity_poly.pdbx_seq_one_letter_code
_entity_poly.pdbx_strand_id
1 'polypeptide(L)'
;MSQEKVDRYKQEKVNRKQIMRKQKLMNNMRKGVLVVVALALIGWLGYSAYDIYESGKERTVSEVNYDAVSDYLNGLNAEGSAE
;
A
#
# COMPACT_ATOMS: atom_id res chain seq x y z
N MET A 1 -47.97 -11.71 -39.94
CA MET A 1 -46.50 -11.67 -39.68
C MET A 1 -46.23 -10.45 -38.80
N SER A 2 -46.08 -10.68 -37.50
CA SER A 2 -46.03 -9.63 -36.46
C SER A 2 -44.62 -9.04 -36.32
N GLN A 3 -44.53 -7.73 -36.11
CA GLN A 3 -43.28 -6.99 -35.85
C GLN A 3 -42.48 -7.61 -34.69
N GLU A 4 -43.15 -8.26 -33.74
CA GLU A 4 -42.51 -9.00 -32.64
C GLU A 4 -41.50 -10.07 -33.09
N LYS A 5 -41.77 -10.78 -34.21
CA LYS A 5 -40.81 -11.77 -34.71
C LYS A 5 -39.55 -11.09 -35.26
N VAL A 6 -39.69 -9.90 -35.86
CA VAL A 6 -38.58 -9.13 -36.43
C VAL A 6 -37.75 -8.47 -35.33
N ASP A 7 -38.41 -7.92 -34.31
CA ASP A 7 -37.74 -7.31 -33.16
C ASP A 7 -37.02 -8.33 -32.29
N ARG A 8 -37.60 -9.51 -32.07
CA ARG A 8 -36.87 -10.63 -31.45
C ARG A 8 -35.63 -11.01 -32.25
N TYR A 9 -35.73 -11.07 -33.57
CA TYR A 9 -34.61 -11.41 -34.43
C TYR A 9 -33.48 -10.36 -34.37
N LYS A 10 -33.83 -9.07 -34.28
CA LYS A 10 -32.88 -7.99 -34.04
C LYS A 10 -32.26 -8.08 -32.64
N GLN A 11 -33.06 -8.31 -31.61
CA GLN A 11 -32.59 -8.46 -30.23
C GLN A 11 -31.62 -9.63 -30.08
N GLU A 12 -31.89 -10.79 -30.67
CA GLU A 12 -30.98 -11.95 -30.62
C GLU A 12 -29.64 -11.65 -31.29
N LYS A 13 -29.63 -10.93 -32.42
CA LYS A 13 -28.38 -10.49 -33.08
C LYS A 13 -27.59 -9.49 -32.26
N VAL A 14 -28.26 -8.54 -31.59
CA VAL A 14 -27.61 -7.52 -30.76
C VAL A 14 -27.08 -8.15 -29.47
N ASN A 15 -27.83 -9.06 -28.85
CA ASN A 15 -27.42 -9.75 -27.62
C ASN A 15 -26.18 -10.61 -27.80
N ARG A 16 -25.99 -11.26 -28.96
CA ARG A 16 -24.75 -12.00 -29.24
C ARG A 16 -23.49 -11.15 -29.07
N LYS A 17 -23.48 -9.93 -29.60
CA LYS A 17 -22.33 -9.02 -29.48
C LYS A 17 -22.11 -8.55 -28.04
N GLN A 18 -23.18 -8.30 -27.30
CA GLN A 18 -23.10 -7.87 -25.91
C GLN A 18 -22.60 -8.99 -25.00
N ILE A 19 -23.08 -10.22 -25.16
CA ILE A 19 -22.67 -11.39 -24.38
C ILE A 19 -21.18 -11.68 -24.60
N MET A 20 -20.71 -11.66 -25.86
CA MET A 20 -19.28 -11.86 -26.16
C MET A 20 -18.39 -10.76 -25.58
N ARG A 21 -18.83 -9.50 -25.58
CA ARG A 21 -18.11 -8.39 -24.94
C ARG A 21 -18.05 -8.56 -23.42
N LYS A 22 -19.15 -8.94 -22.78
CA LYS A 22 -19.21 -9.21 -21.33
C LYS A 22 -18.28 -10.36 -20.95
N GLN A 23 -18.25 -11.45 -21.72
CA GLN A 23 -17.34 -12.58 -21.47
C GLN A 23 -15.86 -12.19 -21.60
N LYS A 24 -15.50 -11.41 -22.63
CA LYS A 24 -14.13 -10.88 -22.77
C LYS A 24 -13.75 -9.96 -21.60
N LEU A 25 -14.66 -9.10 -21.16
CA LEU A 25 -14.42 -8.22 -20.02
C LEU A 25 -14.22 -9.01 -18.72
N MET A 26 -15.06 -10.00 -18.44
CA MET A 26 -14.92 -10.84 -17.24
C MET A 26 -13.58 -11.60 -17.21
N ASN A 27 -13.13 -12.11 -18.36
CA ASN A 27 -11.84 -12.79 -18.45
C ASN A 27 -10.66 -11.83 -18.23
N ASN A 28 -10.75 -10.61 -18.79
CA ASN A 28 -9.75 -9.58 -18.58
C ASN A 28 -9.75 -9.04 -17.14
N MET A 29 -10.92 -8.99 -16.49
CA MET A 29 -11.03 -8.53 -15.10
C MET A 29 -10.32 -9.48 -14.14
N ARG A 30 -10.41 -10.80 -14.34
CA ARG A 30 -9.61 -11.78 -13.57
C ARG A 30 -8.11 -11.55 -13.70
N LYS A 31 -7.62 -11.33 -14.93
CA LYS A 31 -6.20 -11.00 -15.16
C LYS A 31 -5.83 -9.64 -14.55
N GLY A 32 -6.73 -8.66 -14.64
CA GLY A 32 -6.55 -7.33 -14.07
C GLY A 32 -6.39 -7.36 -12.56
N VAL A 33 -7.16 -8.17 -11.84
CA VAL A 33 -7.03 -8.31 -10.37
C VAL A 33 -5.63 -8.79 -9.98
N LEU A 34 -5.08 -9.80 -10.66
CA LEU A 34 -3.71 -10.26 -10.40
C LEU A 34 -2.66 -9.18 -10.65
N VAL A 35 -2.81 -8.41 -11.73
CA VAL A 35 -1.90 -7.30 -12.05
C VAL A 35 -2.00 -6.20 -10.99
N VAL A 36 -3.20 -5.85 -10.53
CA VAL A 36 -3.41 -4.83 -9.48
C VAL A 36 -2.77 -5.27 -8.16
N VAL A 37 -2.94 -6.54 -7.76
CA VAL A 37 -2.29 -7.07 -6.55
C VAL A 37 -0.77 -7.05 -6.68
N ALA A 38 -0.23 -7.44 -7.84
CA ALA A 38 1.22 -7.38 -8.09
C ALA A 38 1.74 -5.93 -8.01
N LEU A 39 1.05 -4.97 -8.60
CA LEU A 39 1.42 -3.55 -8.53
C LEU A 39 1.34 -3.00 -7.10
N ALA A 40 0.33 -3.40 -6.33
CA ALA A 40 0.21 -3.01 -4.93
C ALA A 40 1.38 -3.56 -4.09
N LEU A 41 1.79 -4.81 -4.32
CA LEU A 41 2.96 -5.41 -3.65
C LEU A 41 4.26 -4.71 -4.04
N ILE A 42 4.44 -4.38 -5.33
CA ILE A 42 5.62 -3.65 -5.80
C ILE A 42 5.67 -2.24 -5.19
N GLY A 43 4.53 -1.54 -5.15
CA GLY A 43 4.43 -0.21 -4.52
C GLY A 43 4.72 -0.26 -3.02
N TRP A 44 4.20 -1.27 -2.33
CA TRP A 44 4.45 -1.48 -0.90
C TRP A 44 5.91 -1.81 -0.60
N LEU A 45 6.50 -2.74 -1.34
CA LEU A 45 7.91 -3.11 -1.19
C LEU A 45 8.84 -1.95 -1.58
N GLY A 46 8.48 -1.15 -2.59
CA GLY A 46 9.22 0.05 -2.96
C GLY A 46 9.21 1.11 -1.86
N TYR A 47 8.05 1.34 -1.24
CA TYR A 47 7.92 2.25 -0.10
C TYR A 47 8.69 1.72 1.13
N SER A 48 8.55 0.44 1.45
CA SER A 48 9.25 -0.18 2.58
C SER A 48 10.76 -0.24 2.38
N ALA A 49 11.26 -0.48 1.16
CA ALA A 49 12.69 -0.44 0.88
C ALA A 49 13.25 0.98 0.99
N TYR A 50 12.48 2.00 0.58
CA TYR A 50 12.86 3.41 0.78
C TYR A 50 12.87 3.77 2.27
N ASP A 51 11.84 3.37 3.01
CA ASP A 51 11.74 3.55 4.47
C ASP A 51 12.90 2.85 5.22
N ILE A 52 13.30 1.64 4.79
CA ILE A 52 14.45 0.92 5.34
C ILE A 52 15.78 1.58 4.95
N TYR A 53 15.91 2.10 3.73
CA TYR A 53 17.11 2.83 3.29
C TYR A 53 17.25 4.18 4.01
N GLU A 54 16.14 4.86 4.28
CA GLU A 54 16.08 6.10 5.04
C GLU A 54 16.27 5.86 6.55
N SER A 55 15.82 4.70 7.05
CA SER A 55 16.13 4.21 8.40
C SER A 55 17.56 3.68 8.57
N GLY A 56 18.21 3.31 7.46
CA GLY A 56 19.57 2.75 7.41
C GLY A 56 20.66 3.79 7.10
N LYS A 57 20.29 4.96 6.55
CA LYS A 57 21.04 6.18 6.82
C LYS A 57 20.98 6.36 8.33
N GLU A 58 22.14 6.40 8.98
CA GLU A 58 22.30 6.65 10.41
C GLU A 58 21.13 7.53 10.88
N ARG A 59 20.15 6.94 11.58
CA ARG A 59 19.30 7.75 12.45
C ARG A 59 20.32 8.56 13.20
N THR A 60 20.36 9.87 12.95
CA THR A 60 21.14 10.78 13.77
C THR A 60 20.69 10.40 15.16
N VAL A 61 21.55 9.67 15.86
CA VAL A 61 21.38 9.43 17.28
C VAL A 61 21.36 10.86 17.74
N SER A 62 20.16 11.39 17.98
CA SER A 62 20.03 12.71 18.55
C SER A 62 20.82 12.52 19.82
N GLU A 63 22.04 13.06 19.85
CA GLU A 63 22.93 12.97 20.98
C GLU A 63 22.17 13.67 22.08
N VAL A 64 21.37 12.89 22.81
CA VAL A 64 20.64 13.38 23.96
C VAL A 64 21.76 13.69 24.93
N ASN A 65 22.08 14.96 25.07
CA ASN A 65 23.10 15.40 26.00
C ASN A 65 22.59 15.07 27.41
N TYR A 66 23.30 14.15 28.09
CA TYR A 66 23.00 13.71 29.45
C TYR A 66 23.83 14.44 30.51
N ASP A 67 24.58 15.49 30.14
CA ASP A 67 25.49 16.20 31.05
C ASP A 67 24.72 16.76 32.24
N ALA A 68 23.54 17.34 32.01
CA ALA A 68 22.70 17.86 33.09
C ALA A 68 22.24 16.79 34.10
N VAL A 69 21.97 15.57 33.63
CA VAL A 69 21.58 14.45 34.50
C VAL A 69 22.80 13.92 35.26
N SER A 70 23.93 13.81 34.56
CA SER A 70 25.21 13.39 35.14
C SER A 70 25.67 14.34 36.25
N ASP A 71 25.65 15.65 35.98
CA ASP A 71 26.05 16.68 36.94
C ASP A 71 25.15 16.70 38.18
N TYR A 72 23.84 16.53 37.99
CA TYR A 72 22.90 16.43 39.12
C TYR A 72 23.19 15.21 40.00
N LEU A 73 23.40 14.03 39.38
CA LEU A 73 23.73 12.82 40.12
C LEU A 73 25.07 12.94 40.84
N ASN A 74 26.07 13.56 40.22
CA ASN A 74 27.36 13.80 40.86
C ASN A 74 27.25 14.78 42.04
N GLY A 75 26.45 15.83 41.92
CA GLY A 75 26.16 16.77 43.01
C GLY A 75 25.51 16.09 44.21
N LEU A 76 24.48 15.26 43.98
CA LEU A 76 23.83 14.49 45.04
C LEU A 76 24.78 13.51 45.74
N ASN A 77 25.62 12.80 44.98
CA ASN A 77 26.59 11.88 45.56
C ASN A 77 27.69 12.60 46.36
N ALA A 78 28.13 13.77 45.89
CA ALA A 78 29.11 14.60 46.60
C ALA A 78 28.54 15.16 47.92
N GLU A 79 27.26 15.54 47.94
CA GLU A 79 26.61 16.05 49.15
C GLU A 79 26.33 14.93 50.16
N GLY A 80 25.87 13.76 49.71
CA GLY A 80 25.62 12.61 50.59
C GLY A 80 26.88 11.87 51.08
N SER A 81 28.07 12.18 50.53
CA SER A 81 29.36 11.66 51.03
C SER A 81 30.12 12.65 51.92
N ALA A 82 29.57 13.86 52.10
CA ALA A 82 30.09 14.88 52.99
C ALA A 82 29.40 14.88 54.37
N GLU A 83 28.43 13.99 54.61
CA GLU A 83 27.90 13.58 55.92
C GLU A 83 28.63 12.34 56.46
#